data_AF-A0A2M8L763-F1
#
_entry.id   AF-A0A2M8L763-F1
#
_cell.length_a   1.000
_cell.length_b   1.000
_cell.length_c   1.000
_cell.angle_alpha   90.00
_cell.angle_beta   90.00
_cell.angle_gamma   90.00
#
_symmetry.space_group_name_H-M   'P 1'
#
loop_
_entity.id
_entity.type
_entity.pdbx_description
1 polymer ?
#
loop_
_entity_poly.entity_id
_entity_poly.type
_entity_poly.pdbx_seq_one_letter_code
_entity_poly.pdbx_strand_id
1 'polypeptide(L)'
;TFFVVAELDQVYPKIIPQILYQGHEIALHSYRHDEARTANALEKDLTASQPFQKKYGCIGFRSPRIKMSKKQLKVIKKFGYQYDSSVYGTTIFDFAGLKILPVSVLPFTKKQLQKIPSNLDFALLKKCIPFGSGMLTGLLQKNSRWLIGQYWRGYRQPACLFLHSWQINKPYYPAKFLLKNPFMIPYSFECRDLLEFFCRHYRLLRARDYLDK
;
A
#
# COMPACT_ATOMS: atom_id res chain seq x y z
N THR A 1 -4.48 -8.58 0.80
CA THR A 1 -3.63 -8.60 -0.39
C THR A 1 -2.19 -8.40 0.01
N PHE A 2 -1.29 -9.24 -0.48
CA PHE A 2 0.15 -9.12 -0.27
C PHE A 2 0.76 -8.47 -1.51
N PHE A 3 1.40 -7.30 -1.34
CA PHE A 3 2.21 -6.67 -2.38
C PHE A 3 3.64 -7.19 -2.23
N VAL A 4 4.10 -7.96 -3.21
CA VAL A 4 5.32 -8.77 -3.11
C VAL A 4 6.36 -8.30 -4.11
N VAL A 5 7.60 -8.20 -3.66
CA VAL A 5 8.77 -7.94 -4.48
C VAL A 5 9.09 -9.20 -5.29
N ALA A 6 9.18 -9.09 -6.61
CA ALA A 6 9.23 -10.27 -7.49
C ALA A 6 10.47 -11.16 -7.25
N GLU A 7 11.64 -10.56 -6.95
CA GLU A 7 12.87 -11.29 -6.64
C GLU A 7 12.71 -12.28 -5.48
N LEU A 8 11.80 -12.02 -4.54
CA LEU A 8 11.56 -12.93 -3.41
C LEU A 8 11.05 -14.31 -3.83
N ASP A 9 10.49 -14.45 -5.03
CA ASP A 9 10.12 -15.76 -5.57
C ASP A 9 11.34 -16.67 -5.79
N GLN A 10 12.48 -16.08 -6.12
CA GLN A 10 13.72 -16.81 -6.35
C GLN A 10 14.41 -17.15 -5.02
N VAL A 11 14.34 -16.23 -4.05
CA VAL A 11 14.97 -16.39 -2.73
C VAL A 11 14.15 -17.31 -1.82
N TYR A 12 12.82 -17.21 -1.87
CA TYR A 12 11.89 -17.94 -1.00
C TYR A 12 10.74 -18.58 -1.81
N PRO A 13 11.03 -19.58 -2.66
CA PRO A 13 10.08 -20.10 -3.66
C PRO A 13 8.82 -20.74 -3.07
N LYS A 14 8.79 -21.04 -1.76
CA LYS A 14 7.64 -21.66 -1.07
C LYS A 14 6.68 -20.65 -0.45
N ILE A 15 7.13 -19.43 -0.13
CA ILE A 15 6.32 -18.47 0.66
C ILE A 15 5.13 -17.97 -0.15
N ILE A 16 5.35 -17.59 -1.40
CA ILE A 16 4.30 -16.99 -2.25
C ILE A 16 3.21 -18.01 -2.62
N PRO A 17 3.56 -19.26 -3.01
CA PRO A 17 2.55 -20.32 -3.16
C PRO A 17 1.74 -20.58 -1.88
N GLN A 18 2.36 -20.54 -0.69
CA GLN A 18 1.64 -20.70 0.57
C GLN A 18 0.64 -19.58 0.82
N ILE A 19 1.02 -18.33 0.56
CA ILE A 19 0.12 -17.17 0.68
C ILE A 19 -1.09 -17.33 -0.25
N LEU A 20 -0.84 -17.75 -1.51
CA LEU A 20 -1.91 -18.02 -2.48
C LEU A 20 -2.81 -19.19 -2.06
N TYR A 21 -2.22 -20.28 -1.57
CA TYR A 21 -2.97 -21.45 -1.09
C TYR A 21 -3.91 -21.09 0.06
N GLN A 22 -3.53 -20.14 0.92
CA GLN A 22 -4.40 -19.59 1.97
C GLN A 22 -5.49 -18.64 1.46
N GLY A 23 -5.63 -18.48 0.13
CA GLY A 23 -6.68 -17.70 -0.51
C GLY A 23 -6.38 -16.20 -0.60
N HIS A 24 -5.18 -15.76 -0.23
CA HIS A 24 -4.80 -14.36 -0.32
C HIS A 24 -4.44 -13.95 -1.75
N GLU A 25 -4.72 -12.69 -2.09
CA GLU A 25 -4.26 -12.10 -3.35
C GLU A 25 -2.76 -11.74 -3.29
N ILE A 26 -2.04 -12.05 -4.37
CA ILE A 26 -0.70 -11.51 -4.66
C ILE A 26 -0.83 -10.35 -5.66
N ALA A 27 -0.13 -9.26 -5.35
CA ALA A 27 0.03 -8.09 -6.21
C ALA A 27 1.53 -7.75 -6.30
N LEU A 28 1.95 -7.05 -7.36
CA LEU A 28 3.36 -6.73 -7.57
C LEU A 28 3.79 -5.51 -6.74
N HIS A 29 4.99 -5.59 -6.16
CA HIS A 29 5.66 -4.51 -5.43
C HIS A 29 7.07 -4.19 -5.97
N SER A 30 7.17 -4.09 -7.30
CA SER A 30 8.40 -4.00 -8.10
C SER A 30 9.26 -5.27 -8.12
N TYR A 31 10.32 -5.26 -8.94
CA TYR A 31 11.21 -6.41 -9.09
C TYR A 31 12.11 -6.59 -7.87
N ARG A 32 12.75 -5.50 -7.41
CA ARG A 32 13.77 -5.48 -6.33
C ARG A 32 13.52 -4.43 -5.24
N HIS A 33 12.27 -3.98 -5.09
CA HIS A 33 11.90 -2.88 -4.18
C HIS A 33 12.52 -1.51 -4.55
N ASP A 34 13.05 -1.37 -5.76
CA ASP A 34 13.59 -0.09 -6.25
C ASP A 34 12.48 0.92 -6.58
N GLU A 35 12.67 2.18 -6.18
CA GLU A 35 11.79 3.26 -6.58
C GLU A 35 12.06 3.63 -8.04
N ALA A 36 11.17 3.21 -8.95
CA ALA A 36 11.18 3.68 -10.32
C ALA A 36 10.80 5.18 -10.37
N ARG A 37 11.79 6.07 -10.53
CA ARG A 37 11.58 7.53 -10.54
C ARG A 37 11.03 8.08 -11.86
N THR A 38 11.10 7.31 -12.94
CA THR A 38 10.65 7.70 -14.28
C THR A 38 9.74 6.64 -14.89
N ALA A 39 8.98 7.01 -15.92
CA ALA A 39 8.17 6.06 -16.69
C ALA A 39 9.04 4.96 -17.33
N ASN A 40 10.17 5.32 -17.93
CA ASN A 40 11.09 4.35 -18.55
C ASN A 40 11.71 3.41 -17.50
N ALA A 41 12.06 3.91 -16.32
CA ALA A 41 12.56 3.06 -15.24
C ALA A 41 11.48 2.07 -14.78
N LEU A 42 10.22 2.52 -14.70
CA LEU A 42 9.10 1.66 -14.35
C LEU A 42 8.85 0.60 -15.45
N GLU A 43 8.90 0.96 -16.73
CA GLU A 43 8.75 -0.01 -17.82
C GLU A 43 9.81 -1.13 -17.73
N LYS A 44 11.06 -0.79 -17.40
CA LYS A 44 12.13 -1.78 -17.19
C LYS A 44 11.84 -2.70 -16.00
N ASP A 45 11.42 -2.13 -14.87
CA ASP A 45 11.06 -2.90 -13.67
C ASP A 45 9.89 -3.86 -13.91
N LEU A 46 8.84 -3.40 -14.59
CA LEU A 46 7.69 -4.23 -14.93
C LEU A 46 8.03 -5.30 -15.97
N THR A 47 8.94 -5.00 -16.89
CA THR A 47 9.44 -6.00 -17.86
C THR A 47 10.19 -7.12 -17.12
N ALA A 48 11.08 -6.77 -16.19
CA ALA A 48 11.76 -7.77 -15.34
C ALA A 48 10.79 -8.56 -14.46
N SER A 49 9.70 -7.93 -14.00
CA SER A 49 8.68 -8.55 -13.16
C SER A 49 7.63 -9.35 -13.94
N GLN A 50 7.65 -9.35 -15.27
CA GLN A 50 6.61 -9.97 -16.09
C GLN A 50 6.46 -11.49 -15.87
N PRO A 51 7.54 -12.28 -15.72
CA PRO A 51 7.42 -13.71 -15.40
C PRO A 51 6.67 -13.93 -14.08
N PHE A 52 6.98 -13.12 -13.06
CA PHE A 52 6.30 -13.17 -11.76
C PHE A 52 4.82 -12.80 -11.87
N GLN A 53 4.51 -11.72 -12.61
CA GLN A 53 3.14 -11.28 -12.85
C GLN A 53 2.29 -12.40 -13.48
N LYS A 54 2.83 -13.08 -14.50
CA LYS A 54 2.15 -14.19 -15.18
C LYS A 54 2.00 -15.41 -14.27
N LYS A 55 3.06 -15.81 -13.58
CA LYS A 55 3.07 -16.98 -12.68
C LYS A 55 2.00 -16.89 -11.59
N TYR A 56 1.78 -15.70 -11.04
CA TYR A 56 0.90 -15.49 -9.89
C TYR A 56 -0.41 -14.74 -10.21
N GLY A 57 -0.68 -14.44 -11.48
CA GLY A 57 -1.90 -13.74 -11.89
C GLY A 57 -2.05 -12.38 -11.22
N CYS A 58 -0.96 -11.63 -11.11
CA CYS A 58 -0.94 -10.32 -10.45
C CYS A 58 -1.69 -9.29 -11.29
N ILE A 59 -2.87 -8.86 -10.81
CA ILE A 59 -3.66 -7.80 -11.44
C ILE A 59 -3.48 -6.42 -10.77
N GLY A 60 -2.81 -6.40 -9.61
CA GLY A 60 -2.55 -5.20 -8.83
C GLY A 60 -1.08 -4.80 -8.79
N PHE A 61 -0.83 -3.50 -8.70
CA PHE A 61 0.50 -2.94 -8.49
C PHE A 61 0.52 -1.97 -7.30
N ARG A 62 1.64 -1.95 -6.56
CA ARG A 62 1.99 -0.87 -5.65
C ARG A 62 3.46 -0.54 -5.80
N SER A 63 3.77 0.73 -5.98
CA SER A 63 5.12 1.25 -6.03
C SER A 63 5.79 1.21 -4.68
N PRO A 64 7.09 0.87 -4.60
CA PRO A 64 7.90 1.21 -3.45
C PRO A 64 7.71 2.69 -3.10
N ARG A 65 7.62 2.98 -1.80
CA ARG A 65 7.38 4.34 -1.25
C ARG A 65 6.02 4.98 -1.57
N ILE A 66 5.10 4.30 -2.25
CA ILE A 66 3.73 4.77 -2.51
C ILE A 66 3.77 6.16 -3.14
N LYS A 67 4.54 6.23 -4.23
CA LYS A 67 4.73 7.43 -5.02
C LYS A 67 4.59 7.09 -6.49
N MET A 68 3.74 7.83 -7.18
CA MET A 68 3.53 7.62 -8.61
C MET A 68 3.07 8.89 -9.33
N SER A 69 3.55 9.07 -10.56
CA SER A 69 3.08 10.13 -11.46
C SER A 69 2.01 9.64 -12.43
N LYS A 70 1.23 10.55 -13.00
CA LYS A 70 0.24 10.23 -14.05
C LYS A 70 0.86 9.51 -15.25
N LYS A 71 2.10 9.85 -15.65
CA LYS A 71 2.81 9.19 -16.76
C LYS A 71 3.09 7.73 -16.43
N GLN A 72 3.48 7.45 -15.19
CA GLN A 72 3.75 6.09 -14.74
C GLN A 72 2.47 5.27 -14.54
N LEU A 73 1.36 5.87 -14.11
CA LEU A 73 0.07 5.17 -14.06
C LEU A 73 -0.37 4.67 -15.45
N LYS A 74 -0.08 5.43 -16.51
CA LYS A 74 -0.30 4.96 -17.89
C LYS A 74 0.56 3.74 -18.22
N VAL A 75 1.80 3.70 -17.74
CA VAL A 75 2.69 2.53 -17.88
C VAL A 75 2.11 1.32 -17.14
N ILE A 76 1.64 1.49 -15.90
CA ILE A 76 0.96 0.42 -15.14
C ILE A 76 -0.20 -0.15 -15.96
N LYS A 77 -1.06 0.71 -16.51
CA LYS A 77 -2.19 0.26 -17.35
C LYS A 77 -1.73 -0.47 -18.62
N LYS A 78 -0.69 0.02 -19.29
CA LYS A 78 -0.10 -0.58 -20.50
C LYS A 78 0.42 -2.00 -20.25
N PHE A 79 0.91 -2.29 -19.04
CA PHE A 79 1.38 -3.63 -18.63
C PHE A 79 0.24 -4.57 -18.17
N GLY A 80 -1.03 -4.18 -18.36
CA GLY A 80 -2.19 -5.05 -18.13
C GLY A 80 -2.66 -5.12 -16.67
N TYR A 81 -2.12 -4.30 -15.77
CA TYR A 81 -2.65 -4.20 -14.42
C TYR A 81 -4.04 -3.57 -14.43
N GLN A 82 -4.91 -4.07 -13.54
CA GLN A 82 -6.29 -3.60 -13.38
C GLN A 82 -6.39 -2.50 -12.31
N TYR A 83 -5.48 -2.51 -11.34
CA TYR A 83 -5.43 -1.47 -10.31
C TYR A 83 -4.03 -1.10 -9.83
N ASP A 84 -3.94 0.11 -9.28
CA ASP A 84 -2.77 0.67 -8.61
C ASP A 84 -3.12 1.12 -7.20
N SER A 85 -2.21 0.91 -6.25
CA SER A 85 -2.33 1.39 -4.87
C SER A 85 -1.07 2.15 -4.41
N SER A 86 -0.60 3.07 -5.26
CA SER A 86 0.67 3.78 -5.11
C SER A 86 0.51 5.26 -4.75
N VAL A 87 -0.67 5.68 -4.30
CA VAL A 87 -0.96 7.06 -3.92
C VAL A 87 -1.82 7.10 -2.66
N TYR A 88 -1.83 8.24 -1.98
CA TYR A 88 -2.70 8.52 -0.85
C TYR A 88 -3.96 9.25 -1.30
N GLY A 89 -5.08 9.05 -0.59
CA GLY A 89 -6.37 9.62 -0.95
C GLY A 89 -7.53 9.08 -0.10
N THR A 90 -8.74 9.45 -0.49
CA THR A 90 -9.95 9.23 0.33
C THR A 90 -10.97 8.26 -0.26
N THR A 91 -10.99 8.10 -1.58
CA THR A 91 -11.95 7.22 -2.26
C THR A 91 -11.30 6.64 -3.50
N ILE A 92 -11.72 5.44 -3.87
CA ILE A 92 -11.34 4.81 -5.13
C ILE A 92 -11.80 5.68 -6.32
N PHE A 93 -10.98 5.76 -7.36
CA PHE A 93 -11.35 6.45 -8.60
C PHE A 93 -10.74 5.75 -9.83
N ASP A 94 -11.26 6.05 -11.01
CA ASP A 94 -10.74 5.56 -12.28
C ASP A 94 -9.74 6.56 -12.88
N PHE A 95 -8.62 6.05 -13.37
CA PHE A 95 -7.65 6.79 -14.17
C PHE A 95 -7.43 6.09 -15.51
N ALA A 96 -8.17 6.51 -16.54
CA ALA A 96 -8.04 5.97 -17.90
C ALA A 96 -8.16 4.43 -17.95
N GLY A 97 -9.15 3.88 -17.25
CA GLY A 97 -9.42 2.44 -17.15
C GLY A 97 -8.51 1.70 -16.17
N LEU A 98 -7.67 2.40 -15.40
CA LEU A 98 -6.94 1.85 -14.25
C LEU A 98 -7.64 2.26 -12.96
N LYS A 99 -8.07 1.30 -12.14
CA LYS A 99 -8.63 1.61 -10.82
C LYS A 99 -7.52 2.06 -9.87
N ILE A 100 -7.67 3.20 -9.24
CA ILE A 100 -6.73 3.70 -8.24
C ILE A 100 -7.33 3.48 -6.86
N LEU A 101 -6.74 2.55 -6.10
CA LEU A 101 -7.07 2.26 -4.71
C LEU A 101 -6.10 3.02 -3.78
N PRO A 102 -6.44 4.25 -3.35
CA PRO A 102 -5.52 5.03 -2.54
C PRO A 102 -5.33 4.44 -1.14
N VAL A 103 -4.14 4.64 -0.57
CA VAL A 103 -3.92 4.47 0.86
C VAL A 103 -4.67 5.57 1.61
N SER A 104 -5.46 5.16 2.60
CA SER A 104 -6.45 6.04 3.20
C SER A 104 -5.85 7.20 3.98
N VAL A 105 -6.42 8.38 3.75
CA VAL A 105 -6.16 9.60 4.52
C VAL A 105 -7.44 10.13 5.13
N LEU A 106 -7.32 10.85 6.25
CA LEU A 106 -8.41 11.58 6.88
C LEU A 106 -8.13 13.09 6.81
N PRO A 107 -8.82 13.86 5.96
CA PRO A 107 -8.62 15.31 5.86
C PRO A 107 -9.00 16.04 7.15
N PHE A 108 -8.28 17.12 7.47
CA PHE A 108 -8.61 17.99 8.60
C PHE A 108 -9.89 18.81 8.36
N THR A 109 -10.23 19.08 7.09
CA THR A 109 -11.41 19.86 6.71
C THR A 109 -12.25 19.17 5.64
N LYS A 110 -13.58 19.32 5.72
CA LYS A 110 -14.53 18.72 4.76
C LYS A 110 -14.41 19.27 3.32
N LYS A 111 -13.72 20.40 3.09
CA LYS A 111 -13.63 21.02 1.75
C LYS A 111 -12.58 20.37 0.82
N GLN A 112 -11.75 19.43 1.29
CA GLN A 112 -10.66 18.86 0.48
C GLN A 112 -11.03 17.55 -0.24
N LEU A 113 -12.32 17.36 -0.49
CA LEU A 113 -12.93 16.04 -0.50
C LEU A 113 -12.92 15.29 -1.84
N GLN A 114 -12.32 15.81 -2.90
CA GLN A 114 -12.41 15.14 -4.20
C GLN A 114 -11.12 15.31 -5.01
N LYS A 115 -10.39 14.20 -5.23
CA LYS A 115 -9.33 14.05 -6.26
C LYS A 115 -7.89 14.39 -5.86
N ILE A 116 -7.43 14.09 -4.64
CA ILE A 116 -5.97 14.14 -4.40
C ILE A 116 -5.43 12.71 -4.33
N PRO A 117 -5.04 12.08 -5.46
CA PRO A 117 -3.92 11.17 -5.43
C PRO A 117 -2.69 12.01 -5.10
N SER A 118 -2.24 11.92 -3.86
CA SER A 118 -1.04 12.60 -3.40
C SER A 118 0.05 11.61 -3.10
N ASN A 119 1.28 12.03 -3.29
CA ASN A 119 2.41 11.32 -2.70
C ASN A 119 2.48 11.71 -1.22
N LEU A 120 3.14 10.88 -0.41
CA LEU A 120 3.39 11.25 0.97
C LEU A 120 4.43 12.38 1.01
N ASP A 121 3.97 13.62 1.06
CA ASP A 121 4.79 14.82 1.17
C ASP A 121 4.29 15.78 2.26
N PHE A 122 5.07 16.82 2.57
CA PHE A 122 4.70 17.82 3.58
C PHE A 122 3.40 18.56 3.25
N ALA A 123 3.04 18.69 1.96
CA ALA A 123 1.81 19.35 1.56
C ALA A 123 0.59 18.50 1.94
N LEU A 124 0.70 17.18 1.81
CA LEU A 124 -0.30 16.21 2.26
C LEU A 124 -0.44 16.21 3.78
N LEU A 125 0.68 16.16 4.51
CA LEU A 125 0.67 16.11 5.99
C LEU A 125 0.08 17.37 6.65
N LYS A 126 0.15 18.53 5.98
CA LYS A 126 -0.51 19.76 6.44
C LYS A 126 -2.03 19.75 6.26
N LYS A 127 -2.56 18.80 5.50
CA LYS A 127 -3.95 18.78 5.02
C LYS A 127 -4.75 17.60 5.57
N CYS A 128 -4.09 16.50 5.87
CA CYS A 128 -4.73 15.27 6.29
C CYS A 128 -3.80 14.39 7.14
N ILE A 129 -4.42 13.41 7.80
CA ILE A 129 -3.76 12.34 8.52
C ILE A 129 -3.70 11.12 7.58
N PRO A 130 -2.54 10.73 7.02
CA PRO A 130 -2.40 9.53 6.21
C PRO A 130 -2.38 8.25 7.07
N PHE A 131 -3.48 7.99 7.77
CA PHE A 131 -3.58 6.93 8.77
C PHE A 131 -3.41 5.52 8.17
N GLY A 132 -3.67 5.33 6.87
CA GLY A 132 -3.40 4.06 6.20
C GLY A 132 -1.93 3.79 5.91
N SER A 133 -1.03 4.76 6.12
CA SER A 133 0.41 4.54 5.97
C SER A 133 0.94 3.59 7.03
N GLY A 134 1.87 2.70 6.68
CA GLY A 134 2.57 1.86 7.67
C GLY A 134 3.28 2.67 8.76
N MET A 135 3.67 3.91 8.45
CA MET A 135 4.22 4.87 9.40
C MET A 135 3.18 5.30 10.46
N LEU A 136 2.06 5.90 10.05
CA LEU A 136 1.07 6.38 11.02
C LEU A 136 0.23 5.26 11.60
N THR A 137 0.07 4.14 10.90
CA THR A 137 -0.53 2.94 11.47
C THR A 137 0.31 2.46 12.66
N GLY A 138 1.64 2.41 12.52
CA GLY A 138 2.54 2.04 13.62
C GLY A 138 2.57 3.03 14.78
N LEU A 139 2.45 4.34 14.52
CA LEU A 139 2.45 5.37 15.56
C LEU A 139 1.09 5.53 16.28
N LEU A 140 -0.02 5.38 15.54
CA LEU A 140 -1.37 5.70 16.01
C LEU A 140 -2.23 4.43 16.23
N GLN A 141 -1.61 3.32 16.63
CA GLN A 141 -2.30 2.02 16.77
C GLN A 141 -3.55 2.10 17.65
N LYS A 142 -3.46 2.81 18.79
CA LYS A 142 -4.58 2.99 19.73
C LYS A 142 -5.73 3.80 19.12
N ASN A 143 -5.44 4.67 18.16
CA ASN A 143 -6.42 5.52 17.49
C ASN A 143 -6.97 4.91 16.20
N SER A 144 -6.44 3.77 15.72
CA SER A 144 -6.84 3.17 14.44
C SER A 144 -8.35 2.91 14.35
N ARG A 145 -8.97 2.43 15.43
CA ARG A 145 -10.44 2.22 15.48
C ARG A 145 -11.22 3.51 15.23
N TRP A 146 -10.81 4.59 15.90
CA TRP A 146 -11.46 5.89 15.74
C TRP A 146 -11.24 6.45 14.33
N LEU A 147 -10.00 6.40 13.80
CA LEU A 147 -9.66 6.89 12.47
C LEU A 147 -10.45 6.17 11.36
N ILE A 148 -10.52 4.83 11.42
CA ILE A 148 -11.31 4.01 10.51
C ILE A 148 -12.81 4.36 10.64
N GLY A 149 -13.31 4.55 11.87
CA GLY A 149 -14.70 4.93 12.10
C GLY A 149 -15.07 6.32 11.54
N GLN A 150 -14.17 7.31 11.67
CA GLN A 150 -14.36 8.63 11.05
C GLN A 150 -14.38 8.53 9.53
N TYR A 151 -13.44 7.77 8.96
CA TYR A 151 -13.38 7.54 7.54
C TYR A 151 -14.67 6.88 7.03
N TRP A 152 -15.13 5.81 7.68
CA TRP A 152 -16.40 5.16 7.33
C TRP A 152 -17.59 6.12 7.38
N ARG A 153 -17.71 6.94 8.42
CA ARG A 153 -18.81 7.92 8.55
C ARG A 153 -18.81 8.95 7.44
N GLY A 154 -17.64 9.42 7.01
CA GLY A 154 -17.50 10.44 5.98
C GLY A 154 -17.65 9.91 4.56
N TYR A 155 -17.10 8.72 4.28
CA TYR A 155 -16.93 8.22 2.92
C TYR A 155 -17.80 7.01 2.58
N ARG A 156 -18.27 6.27 3.59
CA ARG A 156 -18.97 4.98 3.42
C ARG A 156 -18.17 3.99 2.57
N GLN A 157 -16.83 4.06 2.65
CA GLN A 157 -15.89 3.17 1.95
C GLN A 157 -14.97 2.49 2.96
N PRO A 158 -14.51 1.25 2.69
CA PRO A 158 -13.50 0.59 3.51
C PRO A 158 -12.18 1.38 3.46
N ALA A 159 -11.48 1.42 4.59
CA ALA A 159 -10.16 2.02 4.65
C ALA A 159 -9.09 1.07 4.08
N CYS A 160 -8.16 1.62 3.30
CA CYS A 160 -6.99 0.91 2.79
C CYS A 160 -5.77 1.27 3.65
N LEU A 161 -5.30 0.30 4.43
CA LEU A 161 -4.10 0.40 5.26
C LEU A 161 -3.07 -0.65 4.80
N PHE A 162 -1.80 -0.46 5.14
CA PHE A 162 -0.78 -1.48 4.93
C PHE A 162 0.16 -1.60 6.12
N LEU A 163 0.66 -2.82 6.30
CA LEU A 163 1.68 -3.19 7.30
C LEU A 163 2.79 -3.94 6.57
N HIS A 164 4.00 -3.88 7.10
CA HIS A 164 5.12 -4.67 6.60
C HIS A 164 5.33 -5.92 7.45
N SER A 165 5.84 -6.99 6.85
CA SER A 165 6.13 -8.25 7.57
C SER A 165 7.06 -8.04 8.76
N TRP A 166 8.07 -7.17 8.64
CA TRP A 166 8.96 -6.84 9.75
C TRP A 166 8.30 -6.04 10.88
N GLN A 167 7.22 -5.28 10.59
CA GLN A 167 6.43 -4.63 11.65
C GLN A 167 5.58 -5.64 12.43
N ILE A 168 5.30 -6.82 11.88
CA ILE A 168 4.52 -7.88 12.55
C ILE A 168 5.40 -8.81 13.39
N ASN A 169 6.69 -8.89 13.08
CA ASN A 169 7.60 -9.81 13.73
C ASN A 169 8.88 -9.10 14.19
N LYS A 170 8.81 -8.49 15.38
CA LYS A 170 9.93 -7.87 16.10
C LYS A 170 10.76 -6.90 15.23
N PRO A 171 10.22 -5.73 14.89
CA PRO A 171 10.99 -4.71 14.19
C PRO A 171 12.22 -4.30 15.01
N TYR A 172 13.39 -4.35 14.42
CA TYR A 172 14.64 -3.94 15.06
C TYR A 172 15.43 -2.99 14.17
N TYR A 173 15.78 -1.84 14.73
CA TYR A 173 16.66 -0.86 14.11
C TYR A 173 17.71 -0.40 15.14
N PRO A 174 19.00 -0.31 14.78
CA PRO A 174 20.01 0.23 15.67
C PRO A 174 19.68 1.67 16.09
N ALA A 175 19.91 2.05 17.34
CA ALA A 175 19.61 3.39 17.84
C ALA A 175 20.29 4.50 17.01
N LYS A 176 21.56 4.31 16.63
CA LYS A 176 22.30 5.22 15.74
C LYS A 176 21.62 5.40 14.37
N PHE A 177 21.00 4.34 13.84
CA PHE A 177 20.26 4.41 12.59
C PHE A 177 18.98 5.24 12.74
N LEU A 178 18.23 5.05 13.83
CA LEU A 178 17.01 5.82 14.11
C LEU A 178 17.28 7.30 14.36
N LEU A 179 18.37 7.64 15.06
CA LEU A 179 18.78 9.05 15.23
C LEU A 179 19.04 9.74 13.88
N LYS A 180 19.70 9.05 12.95
CA LYS A 180 19.98 9.58 11.60
C LYS A 180 18.75 9.56 10.69
N ASN A 181 17.78 8.70 10.97
CA ASN A 181 16.60 8.47 10.14
C ASN A 181 15.32 8.51 11.00
N PRO A 182 14.94 9.68 11.55
CA PRO A 182 13.82 9.79 12.47
C PRO A 182 12.48 9.34 11.85
N PHE A 183 12.32 9.45 10.53
CA PHE A 183 11.15 8.94 9.80
C PHE A 183 10.99 7.41 9.84
N MET A 184 12.04 6.67 10.25
CA MET A 184 11.99 5.22 10.44
C MET A 184 11.49 4.81 11.83
N ILE A 185 11.43 5.74 12.80
CA ILE A 185 10.97 5.46 14.16
C ILE A 185 9.55 4.85 14.16
N PRO A 186 8.57 5.37 13.39
CA PRO A 186 7.25 4.74 13.41
C PRO A 186 7.21 3.29 12.89
N TYR A 187 8.19 2.91 12.06
CA TYR A 187 8.34 1.53 11.57
C TYR A 187 9.04 0.62 12.58
N SER A 188 9.58 1.15 13.69
CA SER A 188 10.14 0.35 14.78
C SER A 188 9.09 -0.11 15.80
N PHE A 189 7.83 0.32 15.66
CA PHE A 189 6.74 -0.17 16.51
C PHE A 189 6.17 -1.47 15.97
N GLU A 190 6.11 -2.49 16.83
CA GLU A 190 5.47 -3.77 16.50
C GLU A 190 3.96 -3.57 16.33
N CYS A 191 3.40 -4.15 15.27
CA CYS A 191 2.01 -4.02 14.86
C CYS A 191 1.27 -5.37 14.88
N ARG A 192 1.82 -6.39 15.56
CA ARG A 192 1.20 -7.72 15.65
C ARG A 192 -0.19 -7.66 16.28
N ASP A 193 -0.27 -7.07 17.47
CA ASP A 193 -1.53 -6.95 18.22
C ASP A 193 -2.58 -6.14 17.45
N LEU A 194 -2.12 -5.12 16.71
CA LEU A 194 -2.99 -4.32 15.84
C LEU A 194 -3.54 -5.15 14.67
N LEU A 195 -2.70 -5.98 14.03
CA LEU A 195 -3.14 -6.87 12.98
C LEU A 195 -4.15 -7.91 13.51
N GLU A 196 -3.86 -8.52 14.66
CA GLU A 196 -4.79 -9.45 15.33
C GLU A 196 -6.12 -8.76 15.67
N PHE A 197 -6.06 -7.53 16.19
CA PHE A 197 -7.24 -6.72 16.46
C PHE A 197 -8.06 -6.51 15.19
N PHE A 198 -7.43 -6.17 14.06
CA PHE A 198 -8.14 -6.01 12.79
C PHE A 198 -8.77 -7.32 12.31
N CYS A 199 -8.05 -8.44 12.38
CA CYS A 199 -8.57 -9.76 11.99
C CYS A 199 -9.78 -10.19 12.84
N ARG A 200 -9.82 -9.83 14.13
CA ARG A 200 -10.92 -10.20 15.04
C ARG A 200 -12.16 -9.31 14.88
N HIS A 201 -11.99 -8.02 14.57
CA HIS A 201 -13.08 -7.03 14.67
C HIS A 201 -13.54 -6.46 13.33
N TYR A 202 -12.82 -6.71 12.24
CA TYR A 202 -13.13 -6.18 10.92
C TYR A 202 -13.20 -7.28 9.88
N ARG A 203 -14.10 -7.11 8.91
CA ARG A 203 -14.07 -7.88 7.68
C ARG A 203 -12.97 -7.34 6.77
N LEU A 204 -11.89 -8.10 6.64
CA LEU A 204 -10.80 -7.79 5.72
C LEU A 204 -11.18 -8.24 4.30
N LEU A 205 -10.78 -7.44 3.30
CA LEU A 205 -11.06 -7.70 1.89
C LEU A 205 -9.73 -7.81 1.13
N ARG A 206 -9.71 -8.63 0.07
CA ARG A 206 -8.67 -8.50 -0.95
C ARG A 206 -8.97 -7.27 -1.78
N ALA A 207 -7.93 -6.59 -2.25
CA ALA A 207 -8.07 -5.41 -3.08
C ALA A 207 -8.92 -5.75 -4.32
N ARG A 208 -8.64 -6.87 -5.01
CA ARG A 208 -9.49 -7.33 -6.13
C ARG A 208 -10.98 -7.45 -5.80
N ASP A 209 -11.34 -8.06 -4.68
CA ASP A 209 -12.75 -8.26 -4.30
C ASP A 209 -13.48 -6.95 -3.99
N TYR A 210 -12.72 -5.88 -3.69
CA TYR A 210 -13.28 -4.56 -3.49
C TYR A 210 -13.53 -3.82 -4.81
N LEU A 211 -12.78 -4.15 -5.87
CA LEU A 211 -12.90 -3.51 -7.18
C LEU A 211 -14.07 -4.05 -8.00
N ASP A 212 -14.47 -5.28 -7.74
CA ASP A 212 -15.58 -5.98 -8.41
C ASP A 212 -16.97 -5.59 -7.86
N LYS A 213 -17.04 -4.60 -6.96
CA LYS A 213 -18.27 -4.10 -6.32
C LYS A 213 -18.62 -2.71 -6.81
#